data_AF-A0A7D5GMJ3-F1
#
_entry.id   AF-A0A7D5GMJ3-F1
#
_cell.length_a   1.000
_cell.length_b   1.000
_cell.length_c   1.000
_cell.angle_alpha   90.00
_cell.angle_beta   90.00
_cell.angle_gamma   90.00
#
_symmetry.space_group_name_H-M   'P 1'
#
loop_
_entity.id
_entity.type
_entity.pdbx_description
1 polymer ?
#
loop_
_entity_poly.entity_id
_entity_poly.type
_entity_poly.pdbx_seq_one_letter_code
_entity_poly.pdbx_strand_id
1 'polypeptide(L)'
;MSAYETLNVRIKGDAGCEGEHFAVAIGGEFESLRWLSGDSVGTCFSRVSIDMDDDGIEASNPRELSVNFWNGRNERGAIEIRKIWFE
;
A
#
# COMPACT_ATOMS: atom_id res chain seq x y z
N MET A 1 -11.60 -9.12 -19.76
CA MET A 1 -11.53 -9.23 -18.29
C MET A 1 -11.38 -7.82 -17.78
N SER A 2 -12.21 -7.41 -16.82
CA SER A 2 -12.05 -6.10 -16.16
C SER A 2 -10.68 -6.09 -15.49
N ALA A 3 -9.77 -5.23 -15.93
CA ALA A 3 -8.60 -4.92 -15.12
C ALA A 3 -9.11 -4.25 -13.85
N TYR A 4 -8.54 -4.59 -12.70
CA TYR A 4 -8.81 -3.82 -11.49
C TYR A 4 -7.97 -2.55 -11.60
N GLU A 5 -8.62 -1.40 -11.63
CA GLU A 5 -7.95 -0.11 -11.84
C GLU A 5 -7.27 0.36 -10.55
N THR A 6 -7.74 -0.12 -9.39
CA THR A 6 -7.25 0.36 -8.10
C THR A 6 -7.00 -0.75 -7.08
N LEU A 7 -5.83 -0.73 -6.44
CA LEU A 7 -5.56 -1.48 -5.22
C LEU A 7 -5.82 -0.59 -3.99
N ASN A 8 -6.64 -1.07 -3.07
CA ASN A 8 -7.06 -0.29 -1.90
C ASN A 8 -6.68 -0.97 -0.59
N VAL A 9 -6.23 -0.16 0.36
CA VAL A 9 -5.82 -0.61 1.70
C VAL A 9 -6.52 0.24 2.75
N ARG A 10 -7.29 -0.40 3.65
CA ARG A 10 -7.81 0.25 4.87
C ARG A 10 -6.81 0.03 5.99
N ILE A 11 -6.07 1.07 6.35
CA ILE A 11 -4.88 0.99 7.21
C ILE A 11 -4.83 2.13 8.23
N LYS A 12 -4.17 1.89 9.37
CA LYS A 12 -3.66 2.93 10.27
C LYS A 12 -2.27 2.56 10.78
N GLY A 13 -1.50 3.57 11.16
CA GLY A 13 -0.24 3.46 11.89
C GLY A 13 -0.41 3.73 13.39
N ASP A 14 0.67 3.57 14.14
CA ASP A 14 0.73 3.85 15.58
C ASP A 14 1.14 5.32 15.84
N ALA A 15 2.12 5.81 15.08
CA ALA A 15 2.68 7.16 15.18
C ALA A 15 2.38 8.04 13.96
N GLY A 16 1.97 7.45 12.84
CA GLY A 16 1.81 8.13 11.55
C GLY A 16 3.08 8.05 10.71
N CYS A 17 2.91 8.21 9.39
CA CYS A 17 3.95 8.10 8.36
C CYS A 17 4.51 6.69 8.12
N GLU A 18 3.99 5.63 8.75
CA GLU A 18 4.46 4.26 8.53
C GLU A 18 4.27 3.75 7.09
N GLY A 19 3.51 4.48 6.25
CA GLY A 19 3.42 4.24 4.81
C GLY A 19 4.77 4.36 4.06
N GLU A 20 5.75 5.08 4.61
CA GLU A 20 7.13 5.11 4.08
C GLU A 20 7.88 3.79 4.28
N HIS A 21 7.45 3.00 5.25
CA HIS A 21 8.09 1.76 5.70
C HIS A 21 7.30 0.51 5.34
N PHE A 22 6.17 0.70 4.65
CA PHE A 22 5.29 -0.37 4.20
C PHE A 22 5.37 -0.45 2.68
N ALA A 23 6.15 -1.40 2.17
CA ALA A 23 6.34 -1.62 0.75
C ALA A 23 5.31 -2.61 0.19
N VAL A 24 4.86 -2.33 -1.02
CA VAL A 24 3.91 -3.13 -1.78
C VAL A 24 4.59 -3.61 -3.05
N ALA A 25 4.53 -4.92 -3.32
CA ALA A 25 4.93 -5.50 -4.58
C ALA A 25 3.70 -6.06 -5.29
N ILE A 26 3.44 -5.62 -6.52
CA ILE A 26 2.33 -6.09 -7.34
C ILE A 26 2.56 -5.79 -8.82
N GLY A 27 2.14 -6.71 -9.70
CA GLY A 27 2.13 -6.44 -11.15
C GLY A 27 3.47 -6.02 -11.77
N GLY A 28 4.60 -6.42 -11.16
CA GLY A 28 5.95 -6.08 -11.61
C GLY A 28 6.61 -4.92 -10.86
N GLU A 29 5.82 -4.12 -10.13
CA GLU A 29 6.31 -2.98 -9.36
C GLU A 29 6.59 -3.34 -7.90
N PHE A 30 7.50 -2.60 -7.29
CA PHE A 30 7.88 -2.75 -5.89
C PHE A 30 8.32 -1.41 -5.30
N GLU A 31 7.48 -0.83 -4.43
CA GLU A 31 7.76 0.49 -3.86
C GLU A 31 6.98 0.73 -2.55
N SER A 32 7.29 1.81 -1.82
CA SER A 32 6.55 2.16 -0.61
C SER A 32 5.09 2.55 -0.90
N LEU A 33 4.18 2.21 0.00
CA LEU A 33 2.77 2.56 -0.11
C LEU A 33 2.57 4.08 -0.24
N ARG A 34 3.40 4.88 0.45
CA ARG A 34 3.36 6.34 0.33
C ARG A 34 3.73 6.82 -1.07
N TRP A 35 4.70 6.17 -1.72
CA TRP A 35 5.16 6.56 -3.04
C TRP A 35 4.12 6.21 -4.12
N LEU A 36 3.55 5.00 -4.04
CA LEU A 36 2.50 4.56 -4.98
C LEU A 36 1.21 5.37 -4.82
N SER A 37 0.72 5.52 -3.58
CA SER A 37 -0.58 6.21 -3.36
C SER A 37 -0.49 7.74 -3.32
N GLY A 38 0.69 8.31 -3.12
CA GLY A 38 0.86 9.72 -2.73
C GLY A 38 0.32 10.08 -1.34
N ASP A 39 -0.34 9.14 -0.65
CA ASP A 39 -1.00 9.34 0.63
C ASP A 39 -0.09 9.02 1.81
N SER A 40 -0.40 9.64 2.95
CA SER A 40 0.22 9.29 4.23
C SER A 40 -0.67 8.36 5.05
N VAL A 41 -0.07 7.38 5.70
CA VAL A 41 -0.76 6.56 6.72
C VAL A 41 -0.79 7.37 8.02
N GLY A 42 -1.99 7.71 8.48
CA GLY A 42 -2.21 8.38 9.78
C GLY A 42 -2.48 7.40 10.92
N THR A 43 -2.79 7.93 12.10
CA THR A 43 -3.07 7.15 13.32
C THR A 43 -4.51 6.64 13.43
N CYS A 44 -5.38 7.03 12.49
CA CYS A 44 -6.76 6.59 12.36
C CYS A 44 -6.93 5.78 11.08
N PHE A 45 -7.84 4.80 11.09
CA PHE A 45 -8.11 4.00 9.89
C PHE A 45 -8.59 4.89 8.74
N SER A 46 -7.80 4.95 7.66
CA SER A 46 -8.15 5.60 6.40
C SER A 46 -8.07 4.59 5.25
N ARG A 47 -8.65 4.94 4.10
CA ARG A 47 -8.43 4.22 2.83
C ARG A 47 -7.25 4.90 2.16
N VAL A 48 -6.25 4.11 1.78
CA VAL A 48 -5.16 4.48 0.88
C VAL A 48 -5.41 3.74 -0.43
N SER A 49 -5.31 4.44 -1.56
CA SER A 49 -5.62 3.89 -2.89
C SER A 49 -4.40 4.02 -3.79
N ILE A 50 -4.09 2.97 -4.53
CA ILE A 50 -3.03 2.90 -5.53
C ILE A 50 -3.72 2.79 -6.89
N ASP A 51 -3.48 3.76 -7.77
CA ASP A 51 -3.89 3.68 -9.16
C ASP A 51 -2.91 2.77 -9.91
N MET A 52 -3.42 1.66 -10.44
CA MET A 52 -2.55 0.64 -11.02
C MET A 52 -2.00 1.07 -12.39
N ASP A 53 -2.72 1.92 -13.13
CA ASP A 53 -2.27 2.36 -14.45
C ASP A 53 -1.23 3.47 -14.34
N ASP A 54 -1.44 4.44 -13.44
CA ASP A 54 -0.54 5.58 -13.23
C ASP A 54 0.83 5.14 -12.65
N ASP A 55 0.85 4.07 -11.85
CA ASP A 55 2.08 3.51 -11.26
C ASP A 55 2.76 2.44 -12.14
N GLY A 56 2.27 2.20 -13.36
CA GLY A 56 2.87 1.22 -14.29
C GLY A 56 2.67 -0.25 -13.88
N ILE A 57 1.72 -0.52 -12.98
CA ILE A 57 1.40 -1.85 -12.46
C ILE A 57 0.60 -2.62 -13.51
N GLU A 58 0.98 -3.87 -13.81
CA GLU A 58 0.24 -4.72 -14.77
C GLU A 58 -1.13 -5.16 -14.21
N ALA A 59 -2.15 -4.30 -14.29
CA ALA A 59 -3.50 -4.50 -13.75
C ALA A 59 -4.26 -5.68 -14.38
N SER A 60 -3.92 -6.05 -15.62
CA SER A 60 -4.50 -7.20 -16.30
C SER A 60 -4.00 -8.55 -15.75
N ASN A 61 -2.87 -8.55 -15.04
CA ASN A 61 -2.28 -9.73 -14.42
C ASN A 61 -1.46 -9.34 -13.17
N PRO A 62 -2.12 -8.96 -12.06
CA PRO A 62 -1.42 -8.50 -10.85
C PRO A 62 -0.57 -9.59 -10.18
N ARG A 63 -0.79 -10.86 -10.55
CA ARG A 63 -0.14 -12.06 -10.00
C ARG A 63 -0.27 -12.13 -8.48
N GLU A 64 0.81 -11.80 -7.78
CA GLU A 64 0.93 -11.88 -6.34
C GLU A 64 0.98 -10.47 -5.76
N LEU A 65 0.19 -10.23 -4.72
CA LEU A 65 0.36 -9.08 -3.85
C LEU A 65 1.27 -9.48 -2.69
N SER A 66 2.46 -8.88 -2.63
CA SER A 66 3.37 -9.00 -1.51
C SER A 66 3.41 -7.70 -0.71
N VAL A 67 3.41 -7.82 0.61
CA VAL A 67 3.54 -6.67 1.52
C VAL A 67 4.73 -6.87 2.45
N ASN A 68 5.56 -5.84 2.57
CA ASN A 68 6.74 -5.86 3.41
C ASN A 68 6.69 -4.67 4.36
N PHE A 69 6.82 -4.94 5.66
CA PHE A 69 6.90 -3.89 6.67
C PHE A 69 8.32 -3.84 7.24
N TRP A 70 9.01 -2.73 7.01
CA TRP A 70 10.37 -2.50 7.45
C TRP A 70 10.40 -1.46 8.56
N ASN A 71 10.29 -1.89 9.81
CA ASN A 71 10.58 -1.00 10.93
C ASN A 71 12.11 -0.80 11.02
N GLY A 72 12.64 0.12 10.20
CA GLY A 72 14.06 0.45 10.07
C GLY A 72 14.50 1.68 10.86
N ARG A 73 13.64 2.25 11.70
CA ARG A 73 13.96 3.41 12.56
C ARG A 73 13.78 3.01 14.03
N ASN A 74 14.62 3.53 14.93
CA ASN A 74 14.68 3.17 16.36
C ASN A 74 13.42 3.56 17.19
N GLU A 75 12.27 3.73 16.54
CA GLU A 75 11.01 4.17 17.12
C GLU A 75 10.00 3.02 17.01
N ARG A 76 9.14 2.89 18.02
CA ARG A 76 8.04 1.93 17.98
C ARG A 76 7.15 2.26 16.78
N GLY A 77 6.83 1.26 15.97
CA GLY A 77 5.99 1.44 14.79
C GLY A 77 5.22 0.16 14.52
N ALA A 78 3.90 0.29 14.40
CA ALA A 78 2.99 -0.80 14.07
C ALA A 78 2.03 -0.34 12.96
N ILE A 79 1.56 -1.29 12.16
CA ILE A 79 0.52 -1.08 11.18
C ILE A 79 -0.64 -2.03 11.46
N GLU A 80 -1.86 -1.51 11.42
CA GLU A 80 -3.07 -2.31 11.45
C GLU A 80 -3.76 -2.23 10.09
N ILE A 81 -3.86 -3.37 9.41
CA ILE A 81 -4.56 -3.50 8.14
C ILE A 81 -5.91 -4.13 8.41
N ARG A 82 -6.98 -3.41 8.06
CA ARG A 82 -8.35 -3.90 8.21
C ARG A 82 -8.86 -4.60 6.96
N LYS A 83 -8.48 -4.13 5.78
CA LYS A 83 -8.91 -4.71 4.50
C LYS A 83 -7.94 -4.34 3.39
N ILE A 84 -7.67 -5.29 2.50
CA ILE A 84 -7.05 -5.06 1.20
C ILE A 84 -8.05 -5.55 0.15
N TRP A 85 -8.30 -4.76 -0.90
CA TRP A 85 -9.20 -5.14 -1.98
C TRP A 85 -8.84 -4.45 -3.29
N PHE A 86 -9.23 -5.10 -4.39
CA PHE A 86 -9.17 -4.56 -5.73
C PHE A 86 -10.52 -3.94 -6.10
N GLU A 87 -10.51 -2.81 -6.79
CA GLU A 87 -11.69 -2.13 -7.36
C GLU A 87 -11.47 -1.86 -8.85
#